data_AF-X1CEX7-F1
#
_entry.id   AF-X1CEX7-F1
#
_cell.length_a   1.000
_cell.length_b   1.000
_cell.length_c   1.000
_cell.angle_alpha   90.00
_cell.angle_beta   90.00
_cell.angle_gamma   90.00
#
_symmetry.space_group_name_H-M   'P 1'
#
loop_
_entity.id
_entity.type
_entity.pdbx_description
1 polymer ?
#
loop_
_entity_poly.entity_id
_entity_poly.type
_entity_poly.pdbx_seq_one_letter_code
_entity_poly.pdbx_strand_id
1 'polypeptide(L)'
;KKGAFKNTILESDIVANKNHNSNFILGRNQSGTLILEEDRKGLKMEIDPPDTTYANDLIVSMERGDIDQCSFAFKVIADKWNNEDKNNVIRTLEKVELRDVSIVTDPAYPQTSAQYRSTEEVFKDFNESIKDKEEKEEQEVRKKKIKSAIREIDVHLIKKELR
;
A
#
# COMPACT_ATOMS: atom_id res chain seq x y z
N LYS A 1 2.21 13.05 -9.30
CA LYS A 1 1.57 13.63 -8.09
C LYS A 1 0.58 12.63 -7.52
N LYS A 2 0.25 12.69 -6.22
CA LYS A 2 -0.85 11.90 -5.64
C LYS A 2 -2.13 12.09 -6.48
N GLY A 3 -2.75 10.99 -6.87
CA GLY A 3 -3.91 10.94 -7.76
C GLY A 3 -3.58 10.53 -9.19
N ALA A 4 -2.30 10.45 -9.58
CA ALA A 4 -1.92 10.16 -10.96
C ALA A 4 -2.30 8.74 -11.40
N PHE A 5 -2.36 7.79 -10.47
CA PHE A 5 -2.65 6.38 -10.74
C PHE A 5 -4.13 6.00 -10.50
N LYS A 6 -4.91 6.83 -9.79
CA LYS A 6 -6.29 6.50 -9.38
C LYS A 6 -7.17 5.92 -10.49
N ASN A 7 -7.17 6.56 -11.66
CA ASN A 7 -8.04 6.14 -12.75
C ASN A 7 -7.55 4.84 -13.40
N THR A 8 -6.25 4.74 -13.66
CA THR A 8 -5.71 3.58 -14.38
C THR A 8 -5.76 2.30 -13.55
N ILE A 9 -5.63 2.37 -12.22
CA ILE A 9 -5.80 1.21 -11.34
C ILE A 9 -7.21 0.58 -11.49
N LEU A 10 -8.23 1.40 -11.73
CA LEU A 10 -9.63 0.96 -11.83
C LEU A 10 -10.02 0.55 -13.26
N GLU A 11 -9.46 1.22 -14.27
CA GLU A 11 -9.92 1.13 -15.65
C GLU A 11 -9.06 0.20 -16.52
N SER A 12 -7.78 0.02 -16.18
CA SER A 12 -6.82 -0.68 -17.03
C SER A 12 -6.67 -2.15 -16.66
N ASP A 13 -6.42 -2.99 -17.66
CA ASP A 13 -5.95 -4.36 -17.48
C ASP A 13 -4.44 -4.34 -17.26
N ILE A 14 -4.00 -4.68 -16.04
CA ILE A 14 -2.62 -4.54 -15.61
C ILE A 14 -2.09 -5.90 -15.19
N VAL A 15 -0.92 -6.22 -15.73
CA VAL A 15 -0.20 -7.48 -15.48
C VAL A 15 1.04 -7.18 -14.65
N ALA A 16 1.26 -7.97 -13.61
CA ALA A 16 2.51 -8.04 -12.89
C ALA A 16 3.42 -9.07 -13.57
N ASN A 17 4.66 -8.70 -13.90
CA ASN A 17 5.62 -9.57 -14.56
C ASN A 17 6.95 -9.63 -13.79
N LYS A 18 7.80 -10.59 -14.15
CA LYS A 18 9.23 -10.52 -13.87
C LYS A 18 9.92 -9.74 -14.99
N ASN A 19 10.72 -8.72 -14.66
CA ASN A 19 11.54 -7.96 -15.62
C ASN A 19 10.78 -7.43 -16.85
N HIS A 20 9.53 -6.98 -16.69
CA HIS A 20 8.67 -6.50 -17.80
C HIS A 20 8.51 -7.51 -18.95
N ASN A 21 8.72 -8.80 -18.68
CA ASN A 21 8.66 -9.85 -19.68
C ASN A 21 7.34 -10.60 -19.58
N SER A 22 6.50 -10.48 -20.60
CA SER A 22 5.17 -11.08 -20.65
C SER A 22 5.16 -12.61 -20.68
N ASN A 23 6.32 -13.26 -20.80
CA ASN A 23 6.44 -14.72 -20.63
C ASN A 23 6.47 -15.15 -19.15
N PHE A 24 6.70 -14.22 -18.22
CA PHE A 24 6.85 -14.49 -16.79
C PHE A 24 5.83 -13.71 -15.97
N ILE A 25 4.57 -14.10 -16.12
CA ILE A 25 3.42 -13.46 -15.46
C ILE A 25 3.40 -13.86 -13.97
N LEU A 26 3.31 -12.86 -13.10
CA LEU A 26 3.20 -13.04 -11.65
C LEU A 26 1.78 -12.78 -11.13
N GLY A 27 0.97 -11.98 -11.83
CA GLY A 27 -0.39 -11.70 -11.40
C GLY A 27 -1.12 -10.76 -12.35
N ARG A 28 -2.44 -10.63 -12.21
CA ARG A 28 -3.26 -9.75 -13.04
C ARG A 28 -4.44 -9.21 -12.26
N ASN A 29 -4.69 -7.90 -12.37
CA ASN A 29 -5.73 -7.25 -11.56
C ASN A 29 -7.14 -7.76 -11.90
N GLN A 30 -7.41 -8.01 -13.19
CA GLN A 30 -8.69 -8.59 -13.62
C GLN A 30 -8.93 -10.02 -13.11
N SER A 31 -7.87 -10.76 -12.80
CA SER A 31 -7.95 -12.12 -12.26
C SER A 31 -7.94 -12.15 -10.72
N GLY A 32 -7.79 -11.01 -10.05
CA GLY A 32 -7.73 -10.91 -8.60
C GLY A 32 -6.39 -11.30 -7.97
N THR A 33 -5.39 -11.68 -8.77
CA THR A 33 -4.05 -12.08 -8.30
C THR A 33 -3.05 -10.92 -8.27
N LEU A 34 -3.49 -9.71 -8.62
CA LEU A 34 -2.75 -8.46 -8.43
C LEU A 34 -3.69 -7.41 -7.86
N ILE A 35 -3.32 -6.85 -6.73
CA ILE A 35 -4.01 -5.71 -6.11
C ILE A 35 -3.10 -4.50 -6.27
N LEU A 36 -3.67 -3.38 -6.74
CA LEU A 36 -2.97 -2.11 -6.89
C LEU A 36 -3.68 -1.04 -6.07
N GLU A 37 -2.92 -0.22 -5.38
CA GLU A 37 -3.42 0.89 -4.58
C GLU A 37 -2.50 2.10 -4.74
N GLU A 38 -3.02 3.32 -4.68
CA GLU A 38 -2.20 4.51 -4.55
C GLU A 38 -2.21 5.01 -3.10
N ASP A 39 -1.04 5.02 -2.45
CA ASP A 39 -0.87 5.47 -1.08
C ASP A 39 -0.18 6.86 -1.00
N ARG A 40 0.39 7.21 0.17
CA ARG A 40 1.11 8.49 0.34
C ARG A 40 2.50 8.50 -0.32
N LYS A 41 3.10 7.33 -0.55
CA LYS A 41 4.42 7.15 -1.14
C LYS A 41 4.35 6.98 -2.66
N GLY A 42 3.28 6.39 -3.18
CA GLY A 42 3.08 6.21 -4.61
C GLY A 42 2.17 5.02 -4.94
N LEU A 43 2.53 4.28 -5.98
CA LEU A 43 1.85 3.05 -6.37
C LEU A 43 2.31 1.89 -5.47
N LYS A 44 1.38 1.28 -4.76
CA LYS A 44 1.54 0.02 -4.03
C LYS A 44 0.99 -1.12 -4.88
N MET A 45 1.69 -2.25 -4.86
CA MET A 45 1.23 -3.49 -5.49
C MET A 45 1.33 -4.66 -4.50
N GLU A 46 0.40 -5.59 -4.62
CA GLU A 46 0.38 -6.86 -3.91
C GLU A 46 0.05 -7.95 -4.93
N ILE A 47 0.86 -9.00 -4.96
CA ILE A 47 0.80 -10.04 -5.99
C ILE A 47 0.60 -11.37 -5.28
N ASP A 48 -0.36 -12.16 -5.76
CA ASP A 48 -0.51 -13.58 -5.43
C ASP A 48 0.15 -14.40 -6.56
N PRO A 49 1.44 -14.74 -6.42
CA PRO A 49 2.20 -15.35 -7.50
C PRO A 49 1.72 -16.78 -7.81
N PRO A 50 1.74 -17.21 -9.08
CA PRO A 50 1.34 -18.57 -9.43
C PRO A 50 2.39 -19.57 -8.96
N ASP A 51 1.96 -20.80 -8.62
CA ASP A 51 2.86 -21.92 -8.31
C ASP A 51 3.53 -22.46 -9.59
N THR A 52 4.52 -21.71 -10.06
CA THR A 52 5.32 -22.00 -11.25
C THR A 52 6.80 -21.92 -10.89
N THR A 53 7.64 -22.66 -11.60
CA THR A 53 9.08 -22.68 -11.32
C THR A 53 9.69 -21.28 -11.34
N TYR A 54 9.37 -20.44 -12.34
CA TYR A 54 9.97 -19.11 -12.43
C TYR A 54 9.53 -18.15 -11.31
N ALA A 55 8.31 -18.29 -10.79
CA ALA A 55 7.80 -17.50 -9.68
C ALA A 55 8.42 -17.97 -8.36
N ASN A 56 8.51 -19.29 -8.16
CA ASN A 56 9.18 -19.87 -7.00
C ASN A 56 10.68 -19.52 -6.96
N ASP A 57 11.38 -19.61 -8.09
CA ASP A 57 12.79 -19.20 -8.20
C ASP A 57 12.99 -17.70 -7.92
N LEU A 58 12.03 -16.86 -8.36
CA LEU A 58 12.03 -15.44 -8.06
C LEU A 58 11.86 -15.20 -6.55
N ILE A 59 10.89 -15.86 -5.91
CA ILE A 59 10.67 -15.77 -4.47
C ILE A 59 11.92 -16.16 -3.69
N VAL A 60 12.56 -17.28 -4.02
CA VAL A 60 13.82 -17.71 -3.39
C VAL A 60 14.92 -16.66 -3.56
N SER A 61 15.00 -16.04 -4.74
CA SER A 61 15.96 -14.94 -4.98
C SER A 61 15.63 -13.71 -4.14
N MET A 62 14.35 -13.41 -3.93
CA MET A 62 13.91 -12.30 -3.07
C MET A 62 14.21 -12.56 -1.60
N GLU A 63 13.95 -13.77 -1.10
CA GLU A 63 14.25 -14.18 0.29
C GLU A 63 15.76 -14.09 0.60
N ARG A 64 16.60 -14.42 -0.38
CA ARG A 64 18.06 -14.27 -0.28
C ARG A 64 18.52 -12.82 -0.34
N GLY A 65 17.66 -11.89 -0.76
CA GLY A 65 18.01 -10.49 -1.00
C GLY A 65 18.74 -10.25 -2.33
N ASP A 66 18.73 -11.21 -3.25
CA ASP A 66 19.30 -11.03 -4.59
C ASP A 66 18.43 -10.10 -5.45
N ILE A 67 17.13 -10.02 -5.14
CA ILE A 67 16.14 -9.18 -5.83
C ILE A 67 15.20 -8.54 -4.80
N ASP A 68 15.17 -7.21 -4.71
CA ASP A 68 14.34 -6.49 -3.72
C ASP A 68 13.70 -5.22 -4.30
N GLN A 69 13.65 -5.10 -5.64
CA GLN A 69 13.21 -3.90 -6.35
C GLN A 69 11.98 -4.19 -7.23
N CYS A 70 11.21 -3.13 -7.52
CA CYS A 70 10.09 -3.18 -8.46
C CYS A 70 10.08 -2.00 -9.44
N SER A 71 9.28 -2.12 -10.49
CA SER A 71 9.13 -1.11 -11.52
C SER A 71 7.70 -1.12 -12.06
N PHE A 72 7.35 -0.09 -12.82
CA PHE A 72 6.07 0.02 -13.50
C PHE A 72 6.25 0.75 -14.83
N ALA A 73 5.66 0.22 -15.89
CA ALA A 73 5.62 0.88 -17.18
C ALA A 73 4.32 1.67 -17.31
N PHE A 74 4.39 2.89 -17.82
CA PHE A 74 3.23 3.74 -18.03
C PHE A 74 3.36 4.64 -19.25
N LYS A 75 2.21 5.08 -19.76
CA LYS A 75 2.10 6.16 -20.73
C LYS A 75 1.62 7.43 -20.02
N VAL A 76 2.26 8.55 -20.31
CA VAL A 76 1.80 9.86 -19.83
C VAL A 76 0.55 10.27 -20.62
N ILE A 77 -0.54 10.54 -19.90
CA ILE A 77 -1.80 11.03 -20.48
C ILE A 77 -1.92 12.54 -20.31
N ALA A 78 -1.52 13.06 -19.14
CA ALA A 78 -1.46 14.49 -18.87
C ALA A 78 -0.31 14.80 -17.91
N ASP A 79 0.43 15.87 -18.22
CA ASP A 79 1.50 16.40 -17.40
C ASP A 79 1.54 17.93 -17.45
N LYS A 80 2.19 18.49 -16.43
CA LYS A 80 2.44 19.92 -16.34
C LYS A 80 3.93 20.16 -16.12
N TRP A 81 4.48 21.08 -16.89
CA TRP A 81 5.85 21.55 -16.72
C TRP A 81 5.84 22.89 -15.98
N ASN A 82 6.61 23.00 -14.90
CA ASN A 82 6.94 24.28 -14.28
C ASN A 82 8.35 24.68 -14.70
N ASN A 83 8.44 25.77 -15.48
CA ASN A 83 9.68 26.31 -16.02
C ASN A 83 9.99 27.70 -15.43
N GLU A 84 9.41 28.05 -14.28
CA GLU A 84 9.67 29.32 -13.59
C GLU A 84 11.15 29.47 -13.18
N ASP A 85 11.79 28.36 -12.82
CA ASP A 85 13.24 28.28 -12.62
C ASP A 85 13.90 27.52 -13.79
N LYS A 86 14.71 28.23 -14.59
CA LYS A 86 15.43 27.65 -15.73
C LYS A 86 16.47 26.60 -15.32
N ASN A 87 16.93 26.63 -14.06
CA ASN A 87 17.86 25.64 -13.52
C ASN A 87 17.16 24.46 -12.83
N ASN A 88 15.85 24.55 -12.63
CA ASN A 88 15.06 23.52 -11.96
C ASN A 88 13.69 23.36 -12.61
N VAL A 89 13.71 22.79 -13.81
CA VAL A 89 12.51 22.44 -14.55
C VAL A 89 11.83 21.25 -13.89
N ILE A 90 10.63 21.46 -13.33
CA ILE A 90 9.87 20.41 -12.64
C ILE A 90 8.76 19.90 -13.56
N ARG A 91 8.80 18.61 -13.88
CA ARG A 91 7.71 17.90 -14.55
C ARG A 91 6.79 17.23 -13.52
N THR A 92 5.52 17.57 -13.53
CA THR A 92 4.49 16.93 -12.71
C THR A 92 3.60 16.06 -13.58
N LEU A 93 3.62 14.75 -13.34
CA LEU A 93 2.65 13.83 -13.93
C LEU A 93 1.29 13.99 -13.23
N GLU A 94 0.27 14.34 -14.01
CA GLU A 94 -1.10 14.55 -13.53
C GLU A 94 -1.98 13.32 -13.77
N LYS A 95 -1.85 12.68 -14.93
CA LYS A 95 -2.55 11.43 -15.26
C LYS A 95 -1.64 10.51 -16.06
N VAL A 96 -1.61 9.23 -15.68
CA VAL A 96 -0.90 8.18 -16.40
C VAL A 96 -1.82 6.99 -16.69
N GLU A 97 -1.45 6.22 -17.71
CA GLU A 97 -2.03 4.93 -18.03
C GLU A 97 -0.96 3.87 -17.72
N LEU A 98 -1.16 3.07 -16.68
CA LEU A 98 -0.31 1.95 -16.34
C LEU A 98 -0.45 0.87 -17.41
N ARG A 99 0.70 0.31 -17.81
CA ARG A 99 0.81 -0.79 -18.77
C ARG A 99 1.09 -2.09 -18.04
N ASP A 100 2.06 -2.06 -17.13
CA ASP A 100 2.42 -3.19 -16.29
C ASP A 100 3.05 -2.71 -14.98
N VAL A 101 3.20 -3.67 -14.07
CA VAL A 101 4.11 -3.59 -12.93
C VAL A 101 5.06 -4.77 -12.98
N SER A 102 6.23 -4.69 -12.35
CA SER A 102 7.19 -5.79 -12.38
C SER A 102 8.08 -5.84 -11.15
N ILE A 103 8.45 -7.06 -10.76
CA ILE A 103 9.62 -7.30 -9.91
C ILE A 103 10.84 -7.32 -10.81
N VAL A 104 11.86 -6.53 -10.48
CA VAL A 104 13.00 -6.28 -11.38
C VAL A 104 14.35 -6.39 -10.68
N THR A 105 15.36 -6.82 -11.43
CA THR A 105 16.77 -6.71 -11.00
C THR A 105 17.30 -5.29 -11.15
N ASP A 106 16.89 -4.61 -12.23
CA ASP A 106 17.40 -3.29 -12.61
C ASP A 106 16.25 -2.27 -12.66
N PRO A 107 16.02 -1.50 -11.58
CA PRO A 107 14.91 -0.56 -11.48
C PRO A 107 15.19 0.73 -12.25
N ALA A 108 14.19 1.24 -12.97
CA ALA A 108 14.22 2.61 -13.48
C ALA A 108 14.08 3.66 -12.35
N TYR A 109 13.53 3.23 -11.19
CA TYR A 109 13.26 4.07 -10.03
C TYR A 109 13.93 3.48 -8.79
N PRO A 110 15.15 3.90 -8.41
CA PRO A 110 15.92 3.24 -7.35
C PRO A 110 15.32 3.37 -5.94
N GLN A 111 14.25 4.15 -5.78
CA GLN A 111 13.52 4.31 -4.52
C GLN A 111 12.37 3.31 -4.35
N THR A 112 12.18 2.38 -5.30
CA THR A 112 11.18 1.33 -5.16
C THR A 112 11.70 0.20 -4.30
N SER A 113 10.77 -0.58 -3.75
CA SER A 113 11.11 -1.81 -3.03
C SER A 113 10.06 -2.88 -3.32
N ALA A 114 10.50 -4.13 -3.29
CA ALA A 114 9.70 -5.32 -3.38
C ALA A 114 10.06 -6.23 -2.20
N GLN A 115 9.04 -6.78 -1.55
CA GLN A 115 9.23 -7.70 -0.44
C GLN A 115 8.30 -8.88 -0.65
N TYR A 116 8.84 -10.08 -0.49
CA TYR A 116 8.03 -11.27 -0.37
C TYR A 116 7.55 -11.39 1.08
N ARG A 117 6.31 -11.87 1.26
CA ARG A 117 5.72 -12.18 2.56
C ARG A 117 5.03 -13.51 2.46
N SER A 118 5.25 -14.37 3.44
CA SER A 118 4.56 -15.65 3.50
C SER A 118 3.12 -15.49 3.99
N THR A 119 2.26 -16.44 3.66
CA THR A 119 0.87 -16.47 4.16
C THR A 119 0.82 -16.50 5.69
N GLU A 120 1.71 -17.24 6.34
CA GLU A 120 1.85 -17.30 7.80
C GLU A 120 2.10 -15.92 8.42
N GLU A 121 3.01 -15.14 7.83
CA GLU A 121 3.31 -13.77 8.27
C GLU A 121 2.11 -12.84 8.08
N VAL A 122 1.40 -12.95 6.95
CA VAL A 122 0.19 -12.17 6.69
C VAL A 122 -0.91 -12.49 7.71
N PHE A 123 -1.13 -13.76 8.03
CA PHE A 123 -2.09 -14.16 9.05
C PHE A 123 -1.71 -13.67 10.45
N LYS A 124 -0.41 -13.71 10.78
CA LYS A 124 0.09 -13.18 12.05
C LYS A 124 -0.13 -11.67 12.18
N ASP A 125 0.27 -10.91 11.16
CA ASP A 125 0.08 -9.44 11.10
C ASP A 125 -1.41 -9.09 11.18
N PHE A 126 -2.27 -9.84 10.49
CA PHE A 126 -3.72 -9.65 10.55
C PHE A 126 -4.26 -9.86 11.97
N ASN A 127 -3.91 -10.98 12.61
CA ASN A 127 -4.35 -11.30 13.97
C ASN A 127 -3.86 -10.26 15.00
N GLU A 128 -2.62 -9.79 14.88
CA GLU A 128 -2.09 -8.70 15.71
C GLU A 128 -2.88 -7.41 15.50
N SER A 129 -3.21 -7.07 14.24
CA SER A 129 -4.01 -5.86 13.94
C SER A 129 -5.44 -5.90 14.49
N ILE A 130 -6.04 -7.09 14.60
CA ILE A 130 -7.37 -7.28 15.21
C ILE A 130 -7.28 -7.08 16.72
N LYS A 131 -6.30 -7.70 17.38
CA LYS A 131 -6.06 -7.51 18.83
C LYS A 131 -5.85 -6.02 19.17
N ASP A 132 -5.03 -5.33 18.39
CA ASP A 132 -4.77 -3.90 18.57
C ASP A 132 -6.05 -3.04 18.46
N LYS A 133 -6.99 -3.41 17.59
CA LYS A 133 -8.28 -2.71 17.45
C LYS A 133 -9.18 -2.99 18.64
N GLU A 134 -9.29 -4.25 19.06
CA GLU A 134 -10.10 -4.66 20.22
C GLU A 134 -9.60 -3.98 21.51
N GLU A 135 -8.29 -3.96 21.74
CA GLU A 135 -7.70 -3.28 22.91
C GLU A 135 -7.97 -1.77 22.91
N LYS A 136 -7.89 -1.11 21.74
CA LYS A 136 -8.20 0.32 21.61
C LYS A 136 -9.67 0.61 21.90
N GLU A 137 -10.57 -0.23 21.40
CA GLU A 137 -12.01 -0.08 21.62
C GLU A 137 -12.37 -0.30 23.10
N GLU A 138 -11.77 -1.30 23.76
CA GLU A 138 -11.94 -1.55 25.18
C GLU A 138 -11.43 -0.38 26.04
N GLN A 139 -10.27 0.19 25.69
CA GLN A 139 -9.73 1.37 26.35
C GLN A 139 -10.64 2.60 26.18
N GLU A 140 -11.23 2.82 25.00
CA GLU A 140 -12.20 3.90 24.79
C GLU A 140 -13.47 3.72 25.65
N VAL A 141 -14.01 2.49 25.69
CA VAL A 141 -15.18 2.18 26.52
C VAL A 141 -14.88 2.42 28.00
N ARG A 142 -13.71 1.98 28.48
CA ARG A 142 -13.27 2.19 29.86
C ARG A 142 -13.11 3.68 30.19
N LYS A 143 -12.51 4.47 29.28
CA LYS A 143 -12.40 5.94 29.42
C LYS A 143 -13.77 6.60 29.50
N LYS A 144 -14.74 6.19 28.68
CA LYS A 144 -16.13 6.70 28.71
C LYS A 144 -16.81 6.38 30.06
N LYS A 145 -16.67 5.15 30.57
CA LYS A 145 -17.22 4.74 31.88
C LYS A 145 -16.64 5.56 33.03
N ILE A 146 -15.31 5.74 33.07
CA ILE A 146 -14.64 6.55 34.09
C ILE A 146 -15.13 8.01 34.02
N LYS A 147 -15.22 8.59 32.82
CA LYS A 147 -15.72 9.95 32.63
C LYS A 147 -17.17 10.12 33.10
N SER A 148 -18.03 9.12 32.88
CA SER A 148 -19.41 9.11 33.40
C SER A 148 -19.44 9.07 34.93
N ALA A 149 -18.65 8.18 35.55
CA ALA A 149 -18.59 8.04 36.99
C ALA A 149 -18.09 9.31 37.70
N ILE A 150 -17.07 9.98 37.15
CA ILE A 150 -16.58 11.27 37.67
C ILE A 150 -17.71 12.31 37.62
N ARG A 151 -18.43 12.41 36.50
CA ARG A 151 -19.55 13.34 36.35
C ARG A 151 -20.68 13.07 37.34
N GLU A 152 -20.97 11.81 37.63
CA GLU A 152 -21.98 11.43 38.63
C GLU A 152 -21.56 11.81 40.06
N ILE A 153 -20.28 11.63 40.41
CA ILE A 153 -19.72 12.04 41.70
C ILE A 153 -19.78 13.57 41.85
N ASP A 154 -19.38 14.33 40.82
CA ASP A 154 -19.45 15.80 40.83
C ASP A 154 -20.88 16.30 41.06
N VAL A 155 -21.88 15.70 40.39
CA VAL A 155 -23.30 16.01 40.59
C VAL A 155 -23.74 15.69 42.03
N HIS A 156 -23.21 14.63 42.63
CA HIS A 156 -23.54 14.25 44.01
C HIS A 156 -22.93 15.21 45.05
N LEU A 157 -21.69 15.67 44.83
CA LEU A 157 -21.01 16.65 45.68
C LEU A 157 -21.73 18.01 45.65
N ILE A 158 -22.09 18.50 44.46
CA ILE A 158 -22.84 19.77 44.29
C ILE A 158 -24.19 19.71 45.03
N LYS A 159 -24.90 18.58 44.97
CA LYS A 159 -26.17 18.41 45.70
C LYS A 159 -26.00 18.37 47.21
N LYS A 160 -24.82 18.01 47.72
CA LYS A 160 -24.53 17.88 49.15
C LYS A 160 -24.15 19.22 49.79
N GLU A 161 -23.60 20.17 49.02
CA GLU A 161 -23.29 21.53 49.49
C GLU A 161 -24.50 22.50 49.49
N LEU A 162 -25.64 22.10 48.90
CA LEU A 162 -26.86 22.92 48.79
C LEU A 162 -27.94 22.63 49.86
N ARG A 163 -27.60 21.98 50.97
CA ARG A 163 -28.48 21.77 52.14
C ARG A 163 -27.89 22.40 53.38
#